data_AF-A0A7X9BSE9-F1
#
_entry.id   AF-A0A7X9BSE9-F1
#
_cell.length_a   1.000
_cell.length_b   1.000
_cell.length_c   1.000
_cell.angle_alpha   90.00
_cell.angle_beta   90.00
_cell.angle_gamma   90.00
#
_symmetry.space_group_name_H-M   'P 1'
#
loop_
_entity.id
_entity.type
_entity.pdbx_description
1 polymer ?
#
loop_
_entity_poly.entity_id
_entity_poly.type
_entity_poly.pdbx_seq_one_letter_code
_entity_poly.pdbx_strand_id
1 'polypeptide(L)'
;MGSPTIVIFCKQGHISRVIKRDEVNGPGIHKCRYCGTTEFCIQVGWDDGSGLENTVPQKPLGHEYIGGEKVYIFDVSEVKDWCYLTPDVLRVCKDCHKEFTLRSGEIDFFKGAGLNLPKRCPECRKKRKMEEKEDEKSNLLQF
;
A
#
# COMPACT_ATOMS: atom_id res chain seq x y z
N MET A 1 23.37 16.37 -8.69
CA MET A 1 22.68 15.08 -8.86
C MET A 1 21.28 15.27 -8.31
N GLY A 2 20.24 15.27 -9.16
CA GLY A 2 18.86 15.53 -8.75
C GLY A 2 18.32 14.42 -7.85
N SER A 3 17.34 14.74 -6.99
CA SER A 3 16.64 13.72 -6.21
C SER A 3 15.91 12.75 -7.16
N PRO A 4 16.01 11.42 -6.94
CA PRO A 4 15.33 10.46 -7.79
C PRO A 4 13.82 10.71 -7.73
N THR A 5 13.20 10.68 -8.90
CA THR A 5 11.78 10.94 -9.06
C THR A 5 11.04 9.61 -9.13
N ILE A 6 9.95 9.51 -8.39
CA ILE A 6 9.08 8.35 -8.34
C ILE A 6 7.88 8.64 -9.24
N VAL A 7 7.74 7.88 -10.33
CA VAL A 7 6.61 7.99 -11.24
C VAL A 7 5.64 6.85 -10.97
N ILE A 8 4.37 7.19 -10.78
CA ILE A 8 3.31 6.21 -10.47
C ILE A 8 2.38 6.09 -11.66
N PHE A 9 2.28 4.89 -12.22
CA PHE A 9 1.39 4.58 -13.34
C PHE A 9 0.19 3.79 -12.84
N CYS A 10 -0.99 4.02 -13.42
CA CYS A 10 -2.15 3.16 -13.20
C CYS A 10 -2.13 1.93 -14.13
N LYS A 11 -3.01 0.95 -13.88
CA LYS A 11 -3.17 -0.25 -14.74
C LYS A 11 -3.46 0.01 -16.22
N GLN A 12 -4.01 1.16 -16.56
CA GLN A 12 -4.25 1.56 -17.95
C GLN A 12 -3.06 2.33 -18.56
N GLY A 13 -1.93 2.44 -17.85
CA GLY A 13 -0.74 3.11 -18.36
C GLY A 13 -0.74 4.63 -18.19
N HIS A 14 -1.74 5.24 -17.56
CA HIS A 14 -1.71 6.68 -17.28
C HIS A 14 -0.74 7.01 -16.13
N ILE A 15 0.05 8.07 -16.29
CA ILE A 15 0.80 8.68 -15.17
C ILE A 15 -0.21 9.27 -14.20
N SER A 16 -0.33 8.65 -13.03
CA SER A 16 -1.18 9.11 -11.95
C SER A 16 -0.52 10.21 -11.12
N ARG A 17 0.80 10.12 -10.89
CA ARG A 17 1.57 11.10 -10.11
C ARG A 17 3.06 10.99 -10.39
N VAL A 18 3.76 12.10 -10.18
CA VAL A 18 5.22 12.21 -10.14
C VAL A 18 5.57 12.78 -8.76
N ILE A 19 6.35 12.06 -7.95
CA ILE A 19 6.71 12.41 -6.57
C ILE A 19 8.23 12.54 -6.47
N LYS A 20 8.73 13.56 -5.78
CA LYS A 20 10.15 13.63 -5.43
C LYS A 20 10.44 12.76 -4.21
N ARG A 21 11.60 12.10 -4.14
CA ARG A 21 11.93 11.17 -3.04
C ARG A 21 11.83 11.77 -1.63
N ASP A 22 12.07 13.06 -1.48
CA ASP A 22 11.95 13.82 -0.24
C ASP A 22 10.50 14.01 0.25
N GLU A 23 9.52 13.81 -0.64
CA GLU A 23 8.08 13.96 -0.37
C GLU A 23 7.37 12.62 -0.09
N VAL A 24 8.11 11.52 0.05
CA VAL A 24 7.57 10.14 0.18
C VAL A 24 6.84 9.87 1.50
N ASN A 25 6.87 10.80 2.46
CA ASN A 25 6.25 10.62 3.78
C ASN A 25 4.71 10.74 3.83
N GLY A 26 4.02 10.83 2.68
CA GLY A 26 2.56 10.90 2.62
C GLY A 26 1.92 9.56 2.24
N PRO A 27 1.02 8.97 3.05
CA PRO A 27 0.21 7.83 2.62
C PRO A 27 -0.85 8.35 1.64
N GLY A 28 -0.53 8.36 0.35
CA GLY A 28 -1.40 8.91 -0.69
C GLY A 28 -1.85 7.85 -1.69
N ILE A 29 -2.85 7.04 -1.31
CA ILE A 29 -3.61 6.28 -2.32
C ILE A 29 -4.53 7.29 -3.02
N HIS A 30 -4.29 7.52 -4.31
CA HIS A 30 -5.13 8.39 -5.12
C HIS A 30 -5.70 7.58 -6.27
N LYS A 31 -6.99 7.75 -6.61
CA LYS A 31 -7.52 7.21 -7.86
C LYS A 31 -6.79 7.87 -9.03
N CYS A 32 -6.53 7.12 -10.09
CA CYS A 32 -6.05 7.72 -11.33
C CYS A 32 -7.01 8.86 -11.72
N ARG A 33 -6.51 10.09 -11.88
CA ARG A 33 -7.34 11.25 -12.24
C ARG A 33 -8.04 11.12 -13.59
N TYR A 34 -7.59 10.18 -14.41
CA TYR A 34 -8.08 9.96 -15.77
C TYR A 34 -9.06 8.79 -15.86
N CYS A 35 -8.69 7.60 -15.36
CA CYS A 35 -9.52 6.40 -15.47
C CYS A 35 -10.14 5.91 -14.16
N GLY A 36 -9.80 6.52 -13.02
CA GLY A 36 -10.34 6.15 -11.71
C GLY A 36 -9.74 4.89 -11.07
N THR A 37 -8.88 4.15 -11.78
CA THR A 37 -8.22 2.93 -11.27
C THR A 37 -7.39 3.19 -10.02
N THR A 38 -7.38 2.23 -9.10
CA THR A 38 -6.64 2.26 -7.82
C THR A 38 -5.46 1.28 -7.77
N GLU A 39 -5.20 0.55 -8.86
CA GLU A 39 -4.05 -0.33 -9.04
C GLU A 39 -2.90 0.46 -9.70
N PHE A 40 -1.72 0.42 -9.07
CA PHE A 40 -0.56 1.21 -9.50
C PHE A 40 0.73 0.41 -9.55
N CYS A 41 1.60 0.80 -10.47
CA CYS A 41 3.00 0.40 -10.46
C CYS A 41 3.90 1.64 -10.33
N ILE A 42 5.09 1.42 -9.79
CA ILE A 42 6.01 2.49 -9.43
C ILE A 42 7.28 2.31 -10.26
N GLN A 43 7.67 3.38 -10.93
CA GLN A 43 8.97 3.52 -11.54
C GLN A 43 9.84 4.36 -10.59
N VAL A 44 10.86 3.73 -10.02
CA VAL A 44 11.88 4.39 -9.22
C VAL A 44 13.13 4.51 -10.10
N GLY A 45 13.51 5.73 -10.45
CA GLY A 45 14.68 5.98 -11.29
C GLY A 45 15.52 7.15 -10.83
N TRP A 46 16.82 7.05 -11.10
CA TRP A 46 17.66 8.21 -11.30
C TRP A 46 17.44 8.67 -12.75
N ASP A 47 17.17 9.96 -12.96
CA ASP A 47 17.20 10.53 -14.31
C ASP A 47 18.66 10.79 -14.71
N ASP A 48 19.43 9.72 -14.85
CA ASP A 48 20.86 9.77 -15.24
C ASP A 48 21.11 9.17 -16.62
N GLY A 49 20.04 8.84 -17.36
CA GLY A 49 20.13 8.23 -18.68
C GLY A 49 20.64 6.78 -18.67
N SER A 50 20.92 6.20 -17.50
CA SER A 50 21.14 4.77 -17.33
C SER A 50 19.81 4.12 -16.95
N GLY A 51 19.40 3.09 -17.67
CA GLY A 51 18.05 2.55 -17.61
C GLY A 51 17.58 2.14 -16.21
N LEU A 52 16.26 2.04 -16.07
CA LEU A 52 15.60 1.64 -14.84
C LEU A 52 15.72 0.13 -14.64
N GLU A 53 16.09 -0.29 -13.43
CA GLU A 53 16.04 -1.71 -13.03
C GLU A 53 14.61 -2.27 -12.99
N ASN A 54 13.58 -1.41 -13.01
CA ASN A 54 12.19 -1.79 -13.08
C ASN A 54 11.65 -1.63 -14.51
N THR A 55 11.09 -2.71 -15.05
CA THR A 55 10.59 -2.93 -16.42
C THR A 55 9.38 -2.05 -16.77
N VAL A 56 9.48 -0.75 -16.59
CA VAL A 56 8.44 0.24 -16.94
C VAL A 56 8.95 1.02 -18.15
N PRO A 57 8.16 1.13 -19.23
CA PRO A 57 8.63 1.75 -20.47
C PRO A 57 8.83 3.26 -20.31
N GLN A 58 9.93 3.76 -20.86
CA GLN A 58 10.22 5.19 -20.88
C GLN A 58 9.42 5.97 -21.93
N LYS A 59 8.91 5.27 -22.97
CA LYS A 59 8.22 5.89 -24.10
C LYS A 59 6.72 5.59 -24.03
N PRO A 60 5.87 6.60 -24.24
CA PRO A 60 4.44 6.37 -24.34
C PRO A 60 4.11 5.63 -25.64
N LEU A 61 3.13 4.72 -25.59
CA LEU A 61 2.51 4.09 -26.75
C LEU A 61 1.78 5.12 -27.61
N GLY A 62 1.22 6.14 -26.96
CA GLY A 62 0.42 7.16 -27.60
C GLY A 62 -0.09 8.19 -26.61
N HIS A 63 -1.11 8.91 -27.05
CA HIS A 63 -1.76 9.94 -26.24
C HIS A 63 -3.24 10.00 -26.57
N GLU A 64 -4.04 10.33 -25.56
CA GLU A 64 -5.47 10.55 -25.68
C GLU A 64 -5.86 11.85 -24.96
N TYR A 65 -7.01 12.40 -25.34
CA TYR A 65 -7.57 13.56 -24.65
C TYR A 65 -8.68 13.12 -23.71
N ILE A 66 -8.44 13.24 -22.40
CA ILE A 66 -9.41 12.88 -21.35
C ILE A 66 -9.80 14.18 -20.65
N GLY A 67 -11.07 14.58 -20.78
CA GLY A 67 -11.56 15.84 -20.20
C GLY A 67 -10.88 17.11 -20.77
N GLY A 68 -10.36 17.04 -22.00
CA GLY A 68 -9.64 18.14 -22.65
C GLY A 68 -8.15 18.22 -22.32
N GLU A 69 -7.64 17.40 -21.40
CA GLU A 69 -6.21 17.28 -21.12
C GLU A 69 -5.56 16.20 -22.00
N LYS A 70 -4.38 16.49 -22.55
CA LYS A 70 -3.57 15.50 -23.28
C LYS A 70 -2.86 14.57 -22.29
N VAL A 71 -3.23 13.29 -22.32
CA VAL A 71 -2.72 12.24 -21.45
C VAL A 71 -1.88 11.28 -22.26
N TYR A 72 -0.67 11.00 -21.82
CA TYR A 72 0.19 9.98 -22.42
C TYR A 72 -0.10 8.62 -21.82
N ILE A 73 -0.14 7.59 -22.66
CA ILE A 73 -0.43 6.20 -22.30
C ILE A 73 0.85 5.40 -22.44
N PHE A 74 1.23 4.67 -21.39
CA PHE A 74 2.45 3.85 -21.33
C PHE A 74 2.11 2.36 -21.30
N ASP A 75 2.97 1.53 -21.89
CA ASP A 75 2.79 0.08 -21.89
C ASP A 75 3.19 -0.55 -20.54
N VAL A 76 2.21 -0.75 -19.65
CA VAL A 76 2.45 -1.39 -18.36
C VAL A 76 2.25 -2.90 -18.40
N SER A 77 2.12 -3.52 -19.58
CA SER A 77 1.81 -4.96 -19.71
C SER A 77 2.93 -5.88 -19.22
N GLU A 78 4.19 -5.46 -19.37
CA GLU A 78 5.36 -6.23 -18.92
C GLU A 78 5.67 -6.03 -17.42
N VAL A 79 4.95 -5.12 -16.75
CA VAL A 79 5.13 -4.85 -15.33
C VAL A 79 4.60 -6.04 -14.53
N LYS A 80 5.53 -6.76 -13.90
CA LYS A 80 5.21 -7.92 -13.05
C LYS A 80 4.93 -7.54 -11.60
N ASP A 81 5.57 -6.46 -11.13
CA ASP A 81 5.48 -6.02 -9.74
C ASP A 81 4.42 -4.91 -9.59
N TRP A 82 3.18 -5.34 -9.42
CA TRP A 82 2.06 -4.45 -9.10
C TRP A 82 1.99 -4.26 -7.60
N CYS A 83 2.12 -3.02 -7.15
CA CYS A 83 1.86 -2.68 -5.76
C CYS A 83 0.35 -2.67 -5.54
N TYR A 84 -0.16 -3.73 -4.93
CA TYR A 84 -1.49 -3.75 -4.34
C TYR A 84 -1.38 -3.26 -2.90
N LEU A 85 -1.71 -2.00 -2.62
CA LEU A 85 -1.91 -1.61 -1.23
C LEU A 85 -3.24 -2.20 -0.78
N THR A 86 -3.20 -3.12 0.19
CA THR A 86 -4.43 -3.53 0.86
C THR A 86 -4.99 -2.30 1.59
N PRO A 87 -6.21 -1.83 1.27
CA PRO A 87 -6.74 -0.61 1.90
C PRO A 87 -6.89 -0.80 3.41
N ASP A 88 -6.78 0.30 4.15
CA ASP A 88 -7.09 0.32 5.57
C ASP A 88 -8.57 -0.07 5.77
N VAL A 89 -8.83 -0.99 6.71
CA VAL A 89 -10.18 -1.48 6.97
C VAL A 89 -10.61 -1.07 8.37
N LEU A 90 -11.70 -0.31 8.47
CA LEU A 90 -12.38 -0.06 9.73
C LEU A 90 -13.15 -1.32 10.16
N ARG A 91 -12.95 -1.74 11.40
CA ARG A 91 -13.60 -2.90 12.02
C ARG A 91 -14.13 -2.53 13.40
N VAL A 92 -15.18 -3.22 13.83
CA VAL A 92 -15.72 -3.11 15.19
C VAL A 92 -15.17 -4.24 16.05
N CYS A 93 -14.65 -3.93 17.23
CA CYS A 93 -14.14 -4.91 18.18
C CYS A 93 -15.28 -5.74 18.79
N LYS A 94 -15.15 -7.07 18.79
CA LYS A 94 -16.16 -7.97 19.38
C LYS A 94 -16.35 -7.80 20.90
N ASP A 95 -15.31 -7.42 21.65
CA ASP A 95 -15.41 -7.35 23.11
C ASP A 95 -15.79 -5.93 23.58
N CYS A 96 -15.10 -4.90 23.10
CA CYS A 96 -15.32 -3.53 23.55
C CYS A 96 -16.22 -2.68 22.64
N HIS A 97 -16.66 -3.24 21.50
CA HIS A 97 -17.54 -2.57 20.53
C HIS A 97 -17.02 -1.25 19.96
N LYS A 98 -15.74 -0.93 20.18
CA LYS A 98 -15.08 0.25 19.60
C LYS A 98 -14.63 -0.02 18.17
N GLU A 99 -14.70 1.02 17.35
CA GLU A 99 -14.13 1.03 16.02
C GLU A 99 -12.60 1.08 16.11
N PHE A 100 -11.93 0.31 15.27
CA PHE A 100 -10.48 0.34 15.13
C PHE A 100 -10.09 0.16 13.67
N THR A 101 -9.01 0.82 13.27
CA THR A 101 -8.47 0.73 11.92
C THR A 101 -7.44 -0.39 11.85
N LEU A 102 -7.65 -1.35 10.94
CA LEU A 102 -6.60 -2.25 10.51
C LEU A 102 -5.83 -1.60 9.37
N ARG A 103 -4.55 -1.36 9.61
CA ARG A 103 -3.67 -0.75 8.60
C ARG A 103 -3.32 -1.77 7.52
N SER A 104 -3.09 -1.27 6.31
CA SER A 104 -2.59 -2.04 5.15
C SER A 104 -1.50 -3.06 5.52
N GLY A 105 -0.43 -2.60 6.17
CA GLY A 105 0.69 -3.46 6.58
C GLY A 105 0.32 -4.54 7.61
N GLU A 106 -0.65 -4.30 8.50
CA GLU A 106 -1.16 -5.36 9.38
C GLU A 106 -1.92 -6.41 8.56
N ILE A 107 -2.74 -5.97 7.61
CA ILE A 107 -3.55 -6.86 6.78
C ILE A 107 -2.66 -7.72 5.89
N ASP A 108 -1.66 -7.13 5.25
CA ASP A 108 -0.69 -7.84 4.40
C ASP A 108 0.14 -8.82 5.22
N PHE A 109 0.53 -8.45 6.45
CA PHE A 109 1.19 -9.35 7.38
C PHE A 109 0.30 -10.57 7.73
N PHE A 110 -0.96 -10.35 8.13
CA PHE A 110 -1.86 -11.45 8.46
C PHE A 110 -2.14 -12.35 7.25
N LYS A 111 -2.41 -11.77 6.07
CA LYS A 111 -2.65 -12.52 4.84
C LYS A 111 -1.41 -13.31 4.39
N GLY A 112 -0.24 -12.67 4.41
CA GLY A 112 1.03 -13.30 4.03
C GLY A 112 1.44 -14.43 4.99
N ALA A 113 1.12 -14.30 6.27
CA ALA A 113 1.30 -15.35 7.27
C ALA A 113 0.24 -16.47 7.21
N GLY A 114 -0.76 -16.38 6.33
CA GLY A 114 -1.88 -17.34 6.28
C GLY A 114 -2.81 -17.27 7.50
N LEU A 115 -2.80 -16.15 8.22
CA LEU A 115 -3.58 -15.93 9.44
C LEU A 115 -4.88 -15.16 9.15
N ASN A 116 -5.89 -15.42 9.98
CA ASN A 116 -7.15 -14.69 9.93
C ASN A 116 -7.01 -13.28 10.53
N LEU A 117 -7.70 -12.31 9.93
CA LEU A 117 -7.71 -10.93 10.43
C LEU A 117 -8.30 -10.85 11.85
N PRO A 118 -7.72 -10.02 12.72
CA PRO A 118 -8.16 -9.93 14.11
C PRO A 118 -9.58 -9.34 14.19
N LYS A 119 -10.43 -10.00 14.97
CA LYS A 119 -11.81 -9.56 15.28
C LYS A 119 -11.86 -8.59 16.47
N ARG A 120 -10.70 -8.29 17.07
CA ARG A 120 -10.54 -7.52 18.31
C ARG A 120 -9.52 -6.41 18.11
N CYS A 121 -9.75 -5.28 18.77
CA CYS A 121 -8.84 -4.15 18.71
C CYS A 121 -7.50 -4.47 19.43
N PRO A 122 -6.42 -3.70 19.15
CA PRO A 122 -5.11 -3.90 19.78
C PRO A 122 -5.17 -3.91 21.32
N GLU A 123 -6.00 -3.08 21.91
CA GLU A 123 -6.14 -2.96 23.36
C GLU A 123 -6.74 -4.22 23.99
N CYS A 124 -7.81 -4.77 23.41
CA CYS A 124 -8.39 -6.04 23.86
C CYS A 124 -7.44 -7.22 23.66
N ARG A 125 -6.66 -7.22 22.56
CA ARG A 125 -5.61 -8.24 22.33
C ARG A 125 -4.51 -8.18 23.40
N LYS A 126 -4.09 -6.97 23.78
CA LYS A 126 -3.07 -6.78 24.83
C LYS A 126 -3.58 -7.20 26.20
N LYS A 127 -4.79 -6.80 26.60
CA LYS A 127 -5.39 -7.17 27.90
C LYS A 127 -5.43 -8.67 28.10
N ARG A 128 -5.95 -9.40 27.11
CA ARG A 128 -6.02 -10.86 27.17
C ARG A 128 -4.65 -11.53 27.30
N LYS A 129 -3.63 -11.01 26.60
CA LYS A 129 -2.26 -11.50 26.71
C LYS A 129 -1.63 -11.21 28.08
N MET A 130 -2.10 -10.17 28.78
CA MET A 130 -1.67 -9.88 30.16
C MET A 130 -2.37 -10.82 31.14
N GLU A 131 -3.68 -11.02 31.00
CA GLU A 131 -4.47 -11.95 31.81
C GLU A 131 -3.90 -13.39 31.75
N GLU A 132 -3.57 -13.88 30.55
CA GLU A 132 -2.96 -15.21 30.36
C GLU A 132 -1.61 -15.35 31.10
N LYS A 133 -0.81 -14.28 31.16
CA LYS A 133 0.49 -14.29 31.88
C LYS A 133 0.32 -14.20 33.39
N GLU A 134 -0.71 -13.53 33.86
CA GLU A 134 -1.03 -13.43 35.29
C GLU A 134 -1.56 -14.77 35.81
N ASP A 135 -2.39 -15.45 35.02
CA ASP A 135 -2.86 -16.82 35.32
C ASP A 135 -1.73 -17.85 35.28
N GLU A 136 -0.80 -17.75 34.32
CA GLU A 136 0.35 -18.67 34.27
C GLU A 136 1.27 -18.48 35.49
N LYS A 137 1.48 -17.22 35.93
CA LYS A 137 2.26 -16.93 37.14
C LYS A 137 1.56 -17.36 38.43
N SER A 138 0.24 -17.19 38.52
CA SER A 138 -0.51 -17.62 39.71
C SER A 138 -0.51 -19.16 39.83
N ASN A 139 -0.54 -19.87 38.69
CA ASN A 139 -0.49 -21.33 38.65
C ASN A 139 0.93 -21.90 38.88
N LEU A 140 1.99 -21.17 38.49
CA LEU A 140 3.39 -21.53 38.81
C LEU A 140 3.78 -21.29 40.28
N LEU A 141 3.04 -20.45 40.99
CA LEU A 141 3.24 -20.17 42.42
C LEU A 141 2.39 -21.08 43.34
N GLN A 142 1.63 -22.02 42.76
CA GLN A 142 0.81 -23.00 43.49
C GLN A 142 1.50 -24.38 43.68
N PHE A 143 2.81 -24.48 43.45
CA PHE A 143 3.60 -25.68 43.71
C PHE A 143 4.77 -25.40 44.66
#